data_AF-A0A509L8Y4-F1
#
_entry.id   AF-A0A509L8Y4-F1
#
_cell.length_a   1.000
_cell.length_b   1.000
_cell.length_c   1.000
_cell.angle_alpha   90.00
_cell.angle_beta   90.00
_cell.angle_gamma   90.00
#
_symmetry.space_group_name_H-M   'P 1'
#
loop_
_entity.id
_entity.type
_entity.pdbx_description
1 polymer ?
#
loop_
_entity_poly.entity_id
_entity_poly.type
_entity_poly.pdbx_seq_one_letter_code
_entity_poly.pdbx_strand_id
1 'polypeptide(L)'
;MQFPFNLEGYTPVKFDLSQKELTTDQMDQLSANIQLVRDSIIFFTAFANTKGLGGHTGGAYDIVPEILILDGFMKNDDSIYPVFFDEAGHRVAAQYQMAVLNGHMPVESLFHYREFESGLYGHPERDDAKGIFFSSGRLGHLWSYVNGIATANPEKTIVMFGSDGSQQEGGDAEAARYAVAQNLNVKLFIDDNDVTIAGHPSEYLKGFSVVTTLKGHGMPVETCDGEDLAALYRNIQKILSTDGPIALINYRKMGPGIKGIEGTPKGHDVIAVDLAIDYLKEKEQDAAVKILENTTKESVTRTYLGSSKEKAKNRDNFGKIICDILQEIPDRKSKVLVVDSDLEGS
;
A
#
# COMPACT_ATOMS: atom_id res chain seq x y z
N MET A 1 -21.93 13.87 7.91
CA MET A 1 -21.91 12.48 8.42
C MET A 1 -20.74 12.40 9.38
N GLN A 2 -20.91 11.83 10.58
CA GLN A 2 -19.78 11.64 11.50
C GLN A 2 -18.98 10.42 11.05
N PHE A 3 -17.64 10.49 11.09
CA PHE A 3 -16.79 9.34 10.79
C PHE A 3 -17.02 8.25 11.84
N PRO A 4 -17.20 6.97 11.45
CA PRO A 4 -17.68 5.94 12.37
C PRO A 4 -16.62 5.44 13.36
N PHE A 5 -15.34 5.76 13.13
CA PHE A 5 -14.25 5.44 14.04
C PHE A 5 -13.88 6.65 14.86
N ASN A 6 -13.79 6.45 16.18
CA ASN A 6 -13.21 7.45 17.05
C ASN A 6 -11.69 7.40 16.94
N LEU A 7 -11.12 8.17 16.00
CA LEU A 7 -9.67 8.28 15.87
C LEU A 7 -9.01 9.03 17.04
N GLU A 8 -9.77 9.68 17.94
CA GLU A 8 -9.21 10.15 19.22
C GLU A 8 -8.74 9.00 20.12
N GLY A 9 -9.20 7.77 19.85
CA GLY A 9 -8.69 6.55 20.50
C GLY A 9 -7.32 6.11 20.01
N TYR A 10 -6.80 6.69 18.92
CA TYR A 10 -5.43 6.44 18.47
C TYR A 10 -4.44 7.09 19.44
N THR A 11 -3.64 6.26 20.11
CA THR A 11 -2.56 6.73 20.99
C THR A 11 -1.22 6.33 20.41
N PRO A 12 -0.46 7.27 19.82
CA PRO A 12 0.84 6.95 19.23
C PRO A 12 1.77 6.32 20.27
N VAL A 13 2.32 5.15 19.95
CA VAL A 13 3.35 4.51 20.79
C VAL A 13 4.70 5.07 20.36
N LYS A 14 5.52 5.50 21.32
CA LYS A 14 6.88 6.00 21.04
C LYS A 14 7.91 4.93 21.37
N PHE A 15 8.96 4.86 20.55
CA PHE A 15 10.03 3.88 20.68
C PHE A 15 11.40 4.56 20.68
N ASP A 16 12.34 4.01 21.43
CA ASP A 16 13.73 4.44 21.44
C ASP A 16 14.58 3.46 20.63
N LEU A 17 15.56 3.93 19.84
CA LEU A 17 16.42 3.04 19.06
C LEU A 17 17.24 2.07 19.94
N SER A 18 17.44 2.35 21.22
CA SER A 18 18.06 1.43 22.18
C SER A 18 17.10 0.35 22.70
N GLN A 19 15.79 0.54 22.58
CA GLN A 19 14.77 -0.41 23.02
C GLN A 19 14.75 -1.62 22.09
N LYS A 20 15.06 -2.81 22.61
CA LYS A 20 15.13 -4.04 21.81
C LYS A 20 13.85 -4.87 21.81
N GLU A 21 12.96 -4.67 22.77
CA GLU A 21 11.70 -5.42 22.91
C GLU A 21 10.56 -4.47 23.27
N LEU A 22 9.35 -4.82 22.87
CA LEU A 22 8.13 -4.13 23.32
C LEU A 22 7.79 -4.52 24.76
N THR A 23 7.33 -3.56 25.55
CA THR A 23 6.60 -3.89 26.79
C THR A 23 5.22 -4.45 26.45
N THR A 24 4.58 -5.14 27.40
CA THR A 24 3.20 -5.62 27.24
C THR A 24 2.25 -4.48 26.88
N ASP A 25 2.31 -3.36 27.61
CA ASP A 25 1.45 -2.20 27.35
C ASP A 25 1.67 -1.60 25.94
N GLN A 26 2.93 -1.54 25.49
CA GLN A 26 3.24 -1.07 24.13
C GLN A 26 2.71 -2.03 23.07
N MET A 27 2.83 -3.35 23.29
CA MET A 27 2.30 -4.37 22.39
C MET A 27 0.77 -4.28 22.29
N ASP A 28 0.08 -4.16 23.42
CA ASP A 28 -1.38 -4.06 23.48
C ASP A 28 -1.86 -2.78 22.78
N GLN A 29 -1.23 -1.64 23.07
CA GLN A 29 -1.58 -0.36 22.44
C GLN A 29 -1.28 -0.35 20.93
N LEU A 30 -0.12 -0.89 20.52
CA LEU A 30 0.23 -1.01 19.10
C LEU A 30 -0.77 -1.90 18.37
N SER A 31 -1.14 -3.04 18.94
CA SER A 31 -2.14 -3.95 18.37
C SER A 31 -3.50 -3.27 18.23
N ALA A 32 -3.94 -2.52 19.24
CA ALA A 32 -5.18 -1.74 19.18
C ALA A 32 -5.14 -0.66 18.10
N ASN A 33 -4.03 0.07 17.96
CA ASN A 33 -3.86 1.07 16.91
C ASN A 33 -3.86 0.43 15.52
N ILE A 34 -3.17 -0.70 15.34
CA ILE A 34 -3.15 -1.44 14.07
C ILE A 34 -4.57 -1.83 13.66
N GLN A 35 -5.36 -2.40 14.58
CA GLN A 35 -6.74 -2.78 14.31
C GLN A 35 -7.61 -1.57 13.96
N LEU A 36 -7.50 -0.47 14.70
CA LEU A 36 -8.23 0.77 14.41
C LEU A 36 -7.92 1.33 13.02
N VAL A 37 -6.64 1.38 12.65
CA VAL A 37 -6.17 1.89 11.36
C VAL A 37 -6.62 0.97 10.22
N ARG A 38 -6.49 -0.35 10.39
CA ARG A 38 -6.97 -1.35 9.44
C ARG A 38 -8.49 -1.25 9.22
N ASP A 39 -9.28 -1.12 10.28
CA ASP A 39 -10.74 -0.99 10.18
C ASP A 39 -11.13 0.32 9.46
N SER A 40 -10.45 1.42 9.76
CA SER A 40 -10.66 2.69 9.08
C SER A 40 -10.37 2.59 7.59
N ILE A 41 -9.22 2.00 7.19
CA ILE A 41 -8.84 1.77 5.79
C ILE A 41 -9.89 0.93 5.06
N ILE A 42 -10.33 -0.19 5.66
CA ILE A 42 -11.40 -1.03 5.10
C ILE A 42 -12.65 -0.19 4.85
N PHE A 43 -13.08 0.57 5.85
CA PHE A 43 -14.29 1.36 5.75
C PHE A 43 -14.23 2.46 4.70
N PHE A 44 -13.23 3.36 4.72
CA PHE A 44 -13.27 4.52 3.83
C PHE A 44 -12.98 4.14 2.38
N THR A 45 -12.19 3.08 2.15
CA THR A 45 -12.00 2.53 0.80
C THR A 45 -13.28 1.86 0.28
N ALA A 46 -13.98 1.07 1.11
CA ALA A 46 -15.30 0.53 0.76
C ALA A 46 -16.35 1.64 0.54
N PHE A 47 -16.32 2.69 1.35
CA PHE A 47 -17.22 3.85 1.21
C PHE A 47 -16.96 4.60 -0.11
N ALA A 48 -15.71 4.69 -0.57
CA ALA A 48 -15.43 5.21 -1.91
C ALA A 48 -16.06 4.31 -2.99
N ASN A 49 -16.03 2.99 -2.82
CA ASN A 49 -16.63 2.02 -3.73
C ASN A 49 -18.17 2.11 -3.81
N THR A 50 -18.86 2.46 -2.72
CA THR A 50 -20.33 2.70 -2.76
C THR A 50 -20.68 3.86 -3.70
N LYS A 51 -19.78 4.86 -3.81
CA LYS A 51 -19.86 6.00 -4.75
C LYS A 51 -19.39 5.66 -6.17
N GLY A 52 -18.95 4.43 -6.41
CA GLY A 52 -18.39 3.97 -7.68
C GLY A 52 -16.96 4.43 -7.95
N LEU A 53 -16.23 4.83 -6.91
CA LEU A 53 -14.81 5.16 -6.99
C LEU A 53 -13.98 3.89 -6.73
N GLY A 54 -12.94 3.67 -7.52
CA GLY A 54 -11.98 2.58 -7.31
C GLY A 54 -11.01 2.88 -6.15
N GLY A 55 -9.98 2.05 -5.99
CA GLY A 55 -9.01 2.15 -4.90
C GLY A 55 -8.19 0.88 -4.79
N HIS A 56 -7.31 0.82 -3.79
CA HIS A 56 -6.54 -0.36 -3.42
C HIS A 56 -6.61 -0.49 -1.91
N THR A 57 -7.16 -1.59 -1.41
CA THR A 57 -7.39 -1.78 0.03
C THR A 57 -6.33 -2.68 0.64
N GLY A 58 -6.01 -3.83 0.03
CA GLY A 58 -5.12 -4.84 0.60
C GLY A 58 -3.72 -4.31 0.88
N GLY A 59 -3.00 -3.81 -0.12
CA GLY A 59 -1.63 -3.32 0.10
C GLY A 59 -1.52 -2.19 1.14
N ALA A 60 -2.52 -1.31 1.22
CA ALA A 60 -2.55 -0.25 2.25
C ALA A 60 -2.87 -0.81 3.65
N TYR A 61 -3.69 -1.86 3.73
CA TYR A 61 -4.02 -2.58 4.96
C TYR A 61 -2.82 -3.41 5.49
N ASP A 62 -2.06 -3.99 4.57
CA ASP A 62 -0.94 -4.89 4.85
C ASP A 62 0.12 -4.18 5.69
N ILE A 63 0.65 -3.06 5.20
CA ILE A 63 1.80 -2.35 5.78
C ILE A 63 1.50 -1.51 7.03
N VAL A 64 0.26 -1.56 7.54
CA VAL A 64 -0.13 -0.80 8.75
C VAL A 64 0.80 -1.07 9.94
N PRO A 65 1.18 -2.32 10.27
CA PRO A 65 2.12 -2.59 11.36
C PRO A 65 3.45 -1.86 11.20
N GLU A 66 4.06 -1.91 10.02
CA GLU A 66 5.33 -1.23 9.76
C GLU A 66 5.22 0.29 9.87
N ILE A 67 4.17 0.87 9.27
CA ILE A 67 3.93 2.32 9.33
C ILE A 67 3.86 2.78 10.78
N LEU A 68 3.08 2.08 11.62
CA LEU A 68 2.88 2.49 13.01
C LEU A 68 4.12 2.26 13.89
N ILE A 69 4.91 1.21 13.62
CA ILE A 69 6.19 1.01 14.30
C ILE A 69 7.17 2.12 13.92
N LEU A 70 7.28 2.43 12.63
CA LEU A 70 8.16 3.49 12.13
C LEU A 70 7.74 4.88 12.62
N ASP A 71 6.44 5.18 12.65
CA ASP A 71 5.90 6.42 13.21
C ASP A 71 6.29 6.58 14.69
N GLY A 72 6.27 5.48 15.45
CA GLY A 72 6.70 5.49 16.84
C GLY A 72 8.18 5.82 17.06
N PHE A 73 9.06 5.34 16.16
CA PHE A 73 10.48 5.74 16.19
C PHE A 73 10.66 7.19 15.73
N MET A 74 10.03 7.60 14.62
CA MET A 74 10.13 8.97 14.09
C MET A 74 9.66 10.03 15.08
N LYS A 75 8.64 9.75 15.90
CA LYS A 75 8.13 10.67 16.94
C LYS A 75 9.07 10.85 18.15
N ASN A 76 10.14 10.06 18.23
CA ASN A 76 11.10 10.10 19.33
C ASN A 76 12.54 10.32 18.87
N ASP A 77 12.83 10.19 17.57
CA ASP A 77 14.17 10.29 17.02
C ASP A 77 14.21 11.14 15.75
N ASP A 78 14.70 12.37 15.89
CA ASP A 78 14.85 13.33 14.78
C ASP A 78 15.92 12.90 13.77
N SER A 79 16.76 11.90 14.05
CA SER A 79 17.71 11.36 13.06
C SER A 79 17.01 10.59 11.95
N ILE A 80 15.77 10.16 12.14
CA ILE A 80 14.96 9.53 11.10
C ILE A 80 14.22 10.63 10.33
N TYR A 81 14.33 10.63 9.01
CA TYR A 81 13.65 11.59 8.17
C TYR A 81 12.13 11.41 8.29
N PRO A 82 11.35 12.47 8.56
CA PRO A 82 9.96 12.36 9.00
C PRO A 82 8.97 12.16 7.84
N VAL A 83 9.29 11.26 6.90
CA VAL A 83 8.44 10.93 5.75
C VAL A 83 8.46 9.43 5.48
N PHE A 84 7.26 8.86 5.38
CA PHE A 84 7.00 7.47 5.01
C PHE A 84 6.92 7.35 3.48
N PHE A 85 8.05 7.41 2.78
CA PHE A 85 8.05 7.24 1.32
C PHE A 85 7.48 5.88 0.95
N ASP A 86 6.57 5.84 -0.03
CA ASP A 86 5.99 4.59 -0.51
C ASP A 86 5.94 4.60 -2.03
N GLU A 87 6.76 3.74 -2.64
CA GLU A 87 6.83 3.65 -4.09
C GLU A 87 5.58 3.03 -4.70
N ALA A 88 4.88 2.18 -3.93
CA ALA A 88 3.61 1.61 -4.29
C ALA A 88 2.49 2.64 -4.00
N GLY A 89 2.54 3.76 -4.74
CA GLY A 89 1.63 4.89 -4.53
C GLY A 89 0.15 4.53 -4.60
N HIS A 90 -0.21 3.40 -5.22
CA HIS A 90 -1.58 2.93 -5.24
C HIS A 90 -2.13 2.65 -3.81
N ARG A 91 -1.24 2.43 -2.82
CA ARG A 91 -1.52 2.28 -1.38
C ARG A 91 -1.74 3.60 -0.63
N VAL A 92 -1.94 4.71 -1.35
CA VAL A 92 -2.12 6.07 -0.80
C VAL A 92 -3.16 6.18 0.32
N ALA A 93 -4.12 5.25 0.42
CA ALA A 93 -5.03 5.14 1.55
C ALA A 93 -4.29 5.17 2.91
N ALA A 94 -3.17 4.48 3.04
CA ALA A 94 -2.36 4.51 4.26
C ALA A 94 -1.75 5.89 4.53
N GLN A 95 -1.30 6.59 3.48
CA GLN A 95 -0.75 7.94 3.58
C GLN A 95 -1.79 8.96 4.04
N TYR A 96 -3.02 8.90 3.49
CA TYR A 96 -4.12 9.76 3.95
C TYR A 96 -4.55 9.45 5.38
N GLN A 97 -4.58 8.18 5.75
CA GLN A 97 -4.86 7.77 7.12
C GLN A 97 -3.83 8.34 8.10
N MET A 98 -2.54 8.24 7.79
CA MET A 98 -1.48 8.81 8.63
C MET A 98 -1.50 10.34 8.65
N ALA A 99 -1.82 11.00 7.53
CA ALA A 99 -1.97 12.45 7.50
C ALA A 99 -3.08 12.94 8.44
N VAL A 100 -4.21 12.22 8.53
CA VAL A 100 -5.27 12.50 9.50
C VAL A 100 -4.77 12.28 10.94
N LEU A 101 -4.13 11.14 11.22
CA LEU A 101 -3.64 10.83 12.57
C LEU A 101 -2.53 11.79 13.04
N ASN A 102 -1.76 12.34 12.11
CA ASN A 102 -0.74 13.35 12.38
C ASN A 102 -1.28 14.79 12.35
N GLY A 103 -2.60 14.97 12.19
CA GLY A 103 -3.26 16.28 12.33
C GLY A 103 -3.15 17.20 11.11
N HIS A 104 -2.74 16.70 9.94
CA HIS A 104 -2.69 17.48 8.70
C HIS A 104 -4.06 17.65 8.05
N MET A 105 -5.00 16.74 8.35
CA MET A 105 -6.35 16.77 7.79
C MET A 105 -7.39 16.36 8.84
N PRO A 106 -8.61 16.92 8.78
CA PRO A 106 -9.71 16.41 9.58
C PRO A 106 -10.11 15.01 9.10
N VAL A 107 -10.55 14.16 10.03
CA VAL A 107 -10.93 12.75 9.74
C VAL A 107 -12.04 12.65 8.69
N GLU A 108 -12.92 13.64 8.62
CA GLU A 108 -14.00 13.70 7.64
C GLU A 108 -13.48 13.74 6.20
N SER A 109 -12.23 14.15 5.98
CA SER A 109 -11.59 14.12 4.66
C SER A 109 -11.58 12.71 4.06
N LEU A 110 -11.47 11.66 4.88
CA LEU A 110 -11.43 10.27 4.42
C LEU A 110 -12.73 9.84 3.72
N PHE A 111 -13.88 10.46 4.02
CA PHE A 111 -15.12 10.23 3.27
C PHE A 111 -14.99 10.62 1.79
N HIS A 112 -14.04 11.49 1.46
CA HIS A 112 -13.82 12.04 0.12
C HIS A 112 -12.64 11.38 -0.60
N TYR A 113 -12.19 10.22 -0.13
CA TYR A 113 -11.19 9.40 -0.80
C TYR A 113 -11.54 9.17 -2.28
N ARG A 114 -10.63 9.59 -3.17
CA ARG A 114 -10.70 9.51 -4.64
C ARG A 114 -11.84 10.29 -5.29
N GLU A 115 -12.52 11.14 -4.53
CA GLU A 115 -13.56 12.02 -5.04
C GLU A 115 -12.94 13.18 -5.83
N PHE A 116 -13.59 13.57 -6.92
CA PHE A 116 -13.12 14.67 -7.76
C PHE A 116 -13.03 15.97 -6.93
N GLU A 117 -11.94 16.73 -7.12
CA GLU A 117 -11.67 18.00 -6.44
C GLU A 117 -11.58 17.97 -4.89
N SER A 118 -11.60 16.78 -4.25
CA SER A 118 -11.33 16.68 -2.80
C SER A 118 -9.84 16.77 -2.48
N GLY A 119 -8.99 16.47 -3.46
CA GLY A 119 -7.54 16.38 -3.35
C GLY A 119 -7.05 15.21 -2.51
N LEU A 120 -7.86 14.14 -2.38
CA LEU A 120 -7.42 12.80 -1.97
C LEU A 120 -7.40 11.90 -3.21
N TYR A 121 -6.40 12.06 -4.06
CA TYR A 121 -6.27 11.38 -5.35
C TYR A 121 -5.99 9.87 -5.21
N GLY A 122 -5.98 9.16 -6.34
CA GLY A 122 -5.75 7.71 -6.39
C GLY A 122 -4.30 7.29 -6.15
N HIS A 123 -3.38 8.26 -6.10
CA HIS A 123 -1.96 8.13 -5.81
C HIS A 123 -1.50 9.38 -5.04
N PRO A 124 -0.36 9.37 -4.33
CA PRO A 124 0.12 10.54 -3.62
C PRO A 124 0.50 11.61 -4.64
N GLU A 125 -0.07 12.80 -4.47
CA GLU A 125 0.39 14.03 -5.11
C GLU A 125 0.86 14.95 -3.99
N ARG A 126 2.04 15.55 -4.16
CA ARG A 126 2.67 16.30 -3.08
C ARG A 126 1.81 17.53 -2.73
N ASP A 127 1.36 17.55 -1.50
CA ASP A 127 0.63 18.63 -0.86
C ASP A 127 0.99 18.63 0.63
N ASP A 128 2.05 19.36 0.97
CA ASP A 128 2.61 19.42 2.31
C ASP A 128 1.58 19.92 3.34
N ALA A 129 0.62 20.76 2.92
CA ALA A 129 -0.46 21.24 3.79
C ALA A 129 -1.43 20.12 4.19
N LYS A 130 -1.54 19.07 3.36
CA LYS A 130 -2.32 17.86 3.64
C LYS A 130 -1.49 16.70 4.19
N GLY A 131 -0.21 16.93 4.50
CA GLY A 131 0.67 15.89 5.04
C GLY A 131 1.15 14.88 4.00
N ILE A 132 1.11 15.23 2.71
CA ILE A 132 1.63 14.39 1.62
C ILE A 132 2.90 15.02 1.06
N PHE A 133 4.06 14.46 1.40
CA PHE A 133 5.36 15.10 1.16
C PHE A 133 6.08 14.63 -0.11
N PHE A 134 5.46 13.74 -0.88
CA PHE A 134 6.04 13.17 -2.09
C PHE A 134 4.96 12.85 -3.12
N SER A 135 5.38 12.53 -4.34
CA SER A 135 4.49 12.02 -5.38
C SER A 135 5.00 10.68 -5.86
N SER A 136 4.11 9.69 -5.95
CA SER A 136 4.42 8.35 -6.46
C SER A 136 3.22 7.78 -7.19
N GLY A 137 3.33 6.55 -7.70
CA GLY A 137 2.26 5.87 -8.42
C GLY A 137 2.75 5.11 -9.65
N ARG A 138 3.88 5.51 -10.21
CA ARG A 138 4.67 4.65 -11.07
C ARG A 138 5.65 3.86 -10.21
N LEU A 139 5.49 2.54 -10.18
CA LEU A 139 6.38 1.62 -9.47
C LEU A 139 7.82 1.75 -9.99
N GLY A 140 8.82 1.46 -9.14
CA GLY A 140 10.23 1.45 -9.52
C GLY A 140 10.88 2.82 -9.71
N HIS A 141 10.15 3.91 -9.47
CA HIS A 141 10.63 5.28 -9.72
C HIS A 141 11.01 6.03 -8.43
N LEU A 142 10.30 5.78 -7.32
CA LEU A 142 10.45 6.58 -6.12
C LEU A 142 11.79 6.33 -5.42
N TRP A 143 12.36 5.13 -5.52
CA TRP A 143 13.62 4.83 -4.85
C TRP A 143 14.78 5.72 -5.33
N SER A 144 14.86 5.99 -6.62
CA SER A 144 15.86 6.95 -7.15
C SER A 144 15.68 8.36 -6.56
N TYR A 145 14.43 8.80 -6.34
CA TYR A 145 14.15 10.07 -5.66
C TYR A 145 14.56 10.04 -4.18
N VAL A 146 14.26 8.95 -3.47
CA VAL A 146 14.67 8.71 -2.08
C VAL A 146 16.19 8.70 -1.92
N ASN A 147 16.93 8.11 -2.87
CA ASN A 147 18.38 8.18 -2.89
C ASN A 147 18.91 9.62 -3.01
N GLY A 148 18.23 10.47 -3.77
CA GLY A 148 18.53 11.90 -3.83
C GLY A 148 18.34 12.59 -2.48
N ILE A 149 17.26 12.26 -1.77
CA ILE A 149 17.00 12.77 -0.41
C ILE A 149 18.08 12.30 0.57
N ALA A 150 18.43 11.02 0.55
CA ALA A 150 19.49 10.48 1.41
C ALA A 150 20.84 11.13 1.13
N THR A 151 21.16 11.39 -0.15
CA THR A 151 22.38 12.11 -0.54
C THR A 151 22.39 13.55 0.00
N ALA A 152 21.23 14.21 0.03
CA ALA A 152 21.09 15.58 0.55
C ALA A 152 21.06 15.66 2.09
N ASN A 153 20.79 14.55 2.78
CA ASN A 153 20.66 14.48 4.24
C ASN A 153 21.50 13.30 4.78
N PRO A 154 22.84 13.32 4.63
CA PRO A 154 23.70 12.18 4.96
C PRO A 154 23.68 11.79 6.44
N GLU A 155 23.26 12.69 7.33
CA GLU A 155 23.09 12.46 8.76
C GLU A 155 21.75 11.84 9.14
N LYS A 156 20.83 11.68 8.18
CA LYS A 156 19.49 11.14 8.42
C LYS A 156 19.37 9.70 7.94
N THR A 157 18.57 8.92 8.67
CA THR A 157 18.05 7.64 8.20
C THR A 157 16.80 7.89 7.35
N ILE A 158 16.81 7.48 6.08
CA ILE A 158 15.65 7.61 5.20
C ILE A 158 14.96 6.26 5.09
N VAL A 159 13.63 6.22 5.20
CA VAL A 159 12.86 4.98 5.08
C VAL A 159 11.98 5.00 3.84
N MET A 160 11.82 3.86 3.19
CA MET A 160 10.92 3.71 2.04
C MET A 160 10.22 2.36 2.06
N PHE A 161 8.93 2.36 1.78
CA PHE A 161 8.11 1.19 1.52
C PHE A 161 8.14 0.81 0.05
N GLY A 162 8.06 -0.50 -0.21
CA GLY A 162 7.89 -1.08 -1.55
C GLY A 162 7.08 -2.38 -1.53
N SER A 163 6.97 -3.04 -2.67
CA SER A 163 6.37 -4.38 -2.83
C SER A 163 7.29 -5.33 -3.58
N ASP A 164 7.03 -6.63 -3.44
CA ASP A 164 7.44 -7.63 -4.42
C ASP A 164 7.24 -7.21 -5.89
N GLY A 165 6.08 -6.64 -6.22
CA GLY A 165 5.76 -6.12 -7.55
C GLY A 165 6.58 -4.90 -7.97
N SER A 166 6.90 -3.98 -7.05
CA SER A 166 7.74 -2.82 -7.40
C SER A 166 9.18 -3.25 -7.69
N GLN A 167 9.69 -4.22 -6.93
CA GLN A 167 11.04 -4.77 -7.11
C GLN A 167 11.23 -5.57 -8.41
N GLN A 168 10.19 -5.72 -9.23
CA GLN A 168 10.30 -6.25 -10.60
C GLN A 168 10.75 -5.16 -11.61
N GLU A 169 10.62 -3.88 -11.24
CA GLU A 169 10.97 -2.75 -12.10
C GLU A 169 12.49 -2.54 -12.17
N GLY A 170 13.01 -2.30 -13.38
CA GLY A 170 14.45 -2.08 -13.58
C GLY A 170 15.00 -0.83 -12.89
N GLY A 171 14.15 0.16 -12.60
CA GLY A 171 14.54 1.38 -11.89
C GLY A 171 15.01 1.11 -10.46
N ASP A 172 14.41 0.13 -9.78
CA ASP A 172 14.83 -0.27 -8.44
C ASP A 172 16.19 -0.98 -8.45
N ALA A 173 16.49 -1.76 -9.49
CA ALA A 173 17.80 -2.35 -9.67
C ALA A 173 18.91 -1.29 -9.84
N GLU A 174 18.63 -0.18 -10.52
CA GLU A 174 19.54 0.96 -10.60
C GLU A 174 19.67 1.69 -9.26
N ALA A 175 18.55 1.96 -8.59
CA ALA A 175 18.51 2.63 -7.31
C ALA A 175 19.23 1.83 -6.20
N ALA A 176 19.07 0.50 -6.17
CA ALA A 176 19.77 -0.41 -5.26
C ALA A 176 21.28 -0.29 -5.39
N ARG A 177 21.79 -0.43 -6.62
CA ARG A 177 23.23 -0.36 -6.91
C ARG A 177 23.80 1.00 -6.55
N TYR A 178 23.06 2.08 -6.79
CA TYR A 178 23.48 3.43 -6.40
C TYR A 178 23.53 3.60 -4.88
N ALA A 179 22.49 3.17 -4.16
CA ALA A 179 22.42 3.24 -2.70
C ALA A 179 23.60 2.51 -2.05
N VAL A 180 23.91 1.30 -2.53
CA VAL A 180 25.06 0.51 -2.09
C VAL A 180 26.38 1.19 -2.43
N ALA A 181 26.56 1.64 -3.68
CA ALA A 181 27.80 2.27 -4.13
C ALA A 181 28.12 3.56 -3.37
N GLN A 182 27.11 4.30 -2.93
CA GLN A 182 27.27 5.54 -2.15
C GLN A 182 27.12 5.33 -0.63
N ASN A 183 26.92 4.09 -0.18
CA ASN A 183 26.65 3.75 1.22
C ASN A 183 25.57 4.64 1.86
N LEU A 184 24.47 4.89 1.14
CA LEU A 184 23.39 5.76 1.61
C LEU A 184 22.65 5.12 2.78
N ASN A 185 22.26 5.94 3.77
CA ASN A 185 21.51 5.47 4.94
C ASN A 185 20.00 5.30 4.64
N VAL A 186 19.68 4.46 3.64
CA VAL A 186 18.31 4.17 3.18
C VAL A 186 17.86 2.80 3.70
N LYS A 187 16.68 2.74 4.33
CA LYS A 187 16.05 1.52 4.83
C LYS A 187 14.84 1.19 3.99
N LEU A 188 14.86 0.01 3.37
CA LEU A 188 13.70 -0.47 2.63
C LEU A 188 12.85 -1.40 3.49
N PHE A 189 11.55 -1.23 3.40
CA PHE A 189 10.55 -2.11 4.00
C PHE A 189 9.66 -2.63 2.87
N ILE A 190 9.96 -3.83 2.39
CA ILE A 190 9.30 -4.41 1.22
C ILE A 190 8.23 -5.38 1.69
N ASP A 191 7.00 -5.12 1.29
CA ASP A 191 5.88 -6.04 1.48
C ASP A 191 5.91 -7.11 0.39
N ASP A 192 6.29 -8.34 0.76
CA ASP A 192 6.32 -9.51 -0.11
C ASP A 192 5.09 -10.37 0.22
N ASN A 193 3.96 -9.95 -0.37
CA ASN A 193 2.64 -10.52 -0.10
C ASN A 193 2.18 -11.54 -1.17
N ASP A 194 3.06 -11.80 -2.15
CA ASP A 194 2.88 -12.70 -3.31
C ASP A 194 1.63 -12.37 -4.13
N VAL A 195 1.25 -11.10 -4.24
CA VAL A 195 0.08 -10.66 -5.02
C VAL A 195 0.38 -9.43 -5.86
N THR A 196 0.10 -9.58 -7.15
CA THR A 196 0.12 -8.54 -8.19
C THR A 196 -1.19 -8.57 -8.99
N ILE A 197 -1.36 -7.68 -9.97
CA ILE A 197 -2.57 -7.64 -10.79
C ILE A 197 -2.69 -8.91 -11.65
N ALA A 198 -1.58 -9.47 -12.12
CA ALA A 198 -1.51 -10.70 -12.92
C ALA A 198 -1.59 -11.99 -12.09
N GLY A 199 -1.72 -11.88 -10.76
CA GLY A 199 -1.80 -13.04 -9.88
C GLY A 199 -0.60 -13.13 -8.94
N HIS A 200 -0.10 -14.35 -8.74
CA HIS A 200 0.96 -14.66 -7.79
C HIS A 200 2.33 -14.66 -8.49
N PRO A 201 3.25 -13.72 -8.19
CA PRO A 201 4.60 -13.73 -8.73
C PRO A 201 5.31 -15.08 -8.57
N SER A 202 5.08 -15.79 -7.46
CA SER A 202 5.62 -17.14 -7.24
C SER A 202 5.22 -18.17 -8.29
N GLU A 203 4.09 -17.97 -8.98
CA GLU A 203 3.58 -18.86 -10.03
C GLU A 203 4.09 -18.49 -11.43
N TYR A 204 4.12 -17.20 -11.77
CA TYR A 204 4.43 -16.74 -13.14
C TYR A 204 5.87 -16.22 -13.32
N LEU A 205 6.55 -15.78 -12.26
CA LEU A 205 7.96 -15.36 -12.24
C LEU A 205 8.84 -16.41 -11.54
N LYS A 206 8.78 -17.66 -12.02
CA LYS A 206 9.51 -18.77 -11.40
C LYS A 206 11.02 -18.49 -11.29
N GLY A 207 11.55 -18.59 -10.08
CA GLY A 207 12.95 -18.34 -9.76
C GLY A 207 13.25 -16.88 -9.37
N PHE A 208 12.27 -15.98 -9.46
CA PHE A 208 12.37 -14.66 -8.87
C PHE A 208 12.27 -14.74 -7.34
N SER A 209 13.07 -13.94 -6.66
CA SER A 209 13.07 -13.80 -5.21
C SER A 209 13.57 -12.40 -4.89
N VAL A 210 12.74 -11.59 -4.23
CA VAL A 210 13.11 -10.22 -3.83
C VAL A 210 14.42 -10.22 -3.04
N VAL A 211 14.56 -11.15 -2.09
CA VAL A 211 15.79 -11.34 -1.29
C VAL A 211 17.00 -11.59 -2.17
N THR A 212 16.90 -12.52 -3.13
CA THR A 212 18.05 -12.90 -3.98
C THR A 212 18.40 -11.78 -4.95
N THR A 213 17.41 -11.10 -5.51
CA THR A 213 17.57 -9.94 -6.41
C THR A 213 18.32 -8.81 -5.70
N LEU A 214 17.83 -8.36 -4.54
CA LEU A 214 18.46 -7.29 -3.78
C LEU A 214 19.88 -7.64 -3.30
N LYS A 215 20.09 -8.87 -2.80
CA LYS A 215 21.45 -9.35 -2.48
C LYS A 215 22.36 -9.36 -3.71
N GLY A 216 21.84 -9.71 -4.88
CA GLY A 216 22.54 -9.64 -6.16
C GLY A 216 22.96 -8.23 -6.56
N HIS A 217 22.28 -7.20 -6.06
CA HIS A 217 22.66 -5.79 -6.20
C HIS A 217 23.61 -5.29 -5.11
N GLY A 218 24.04 -6.17 -4.20
CA GLY A 218 24.93 -5.84 -3.08
C GLY A 218 24.22 -5.28 -1.85
N MET A 219 22.88 -5.27 -1.84
CA MET A 219 22.08 -4.79 -0.71
C MET A 219 22.02 -5.86 0.39
N PRO A 220 22.38 -5.56 1.65
CA PRO A 220 22.07 -6.39 2.80
C PRO A 220 20.55 -6.55 2.94
N VAL A 221 20.11 -7.76 3.27
CA VAL A 221 18.68 -8.08 3.39
C VAL A 221 18.43 -8.92 4.63
N GLU A 222 17.43 -8.52 5.40
CA GLU A 222 16.80 -9.28 6.48
C GLU A 222 15.36 -9.64 6.06
N THR A 223 14.78 -10.62 6.74
CA THR A 223 13.42 -11.08 6.45
C THR A 223 12.65 -11.29 7.74
N CYS A 224 11.35 -11.01 7.76
CA CYS A 224 10.48 -11.40 8.85
C CYS A 224 9.06 -11.73 8.39
N ASP A 225 8.30 -12.35 9.28
CA ASP A 225 6.84 -12.44 9.15
C ASP A 225 6.26 -11.04 9.47
N GLY A 226 5.50 -10.47 8.54
CA GLY A 226 4.92 -9.14 8.67
C GLY A 226 3.77 -9.05 9.68
N GLU A 227 3.23 -10.19 10.14
CA GLU A 227 2.14 -10.25 11.13
C GLU A 227 2.61 -10.71 12.52
N ASP A 228 3.88 -11.13 12.69
CA ASP A 228 4.50 -11.28 14.02
C ASP A 228 5.00 -9.92 14.51
N LEU A 229 4.14 -9.19 15.21
CA LEU A 229 4.44 -7.82 15.68
C LEU A 229 5.71 -7.73 16.54
N ALA A 230 6.01 -8.74 17.34
CA ALA A 230 7.20 -8.74 18.19
C ALA A 230 8.46 -8.90 17.34
N ALA A 231 8.45 -9.84 16.39
CA ALA A 231 9.56 -10.03 15.46
C ALA A 231 9.72 -8.84 14.52
N LEU A 232 8.62 -8.30 13.99
CA LEU A 232 8.62 -7.15 13.11
C LEU A 232 9.24 -5.94 13.80
N TYR A 233 8.82 -5.63 15.04
CA TYR A 233 9.41 -4.56 15.85
C TYR A 233 10.92 -4.72 15.99
N ARG A 234 11.39 -5.91 16.39
CA ARG A 234 12.83 -6.20 16.54
C ARG A 234 13.60 -6.00 15.25
N ASN A 235 13.05 -6.42 14.11
CA ASN A 235 13.70 -6.30 12.82
C ASN A 235 13.74 -4.84 12.34
N ILE A 236 12.64 -4.10 12.47
CA ILE A 236 12.61 -2.66 12.15
C ILE A 236 13.62 -1.91 13.02
N GLN A 237 13.62 -2.15 14.34
CA GLN A 237 14.59 -1.58 15.27
C GLN A 237 16.04 -1.87 14.84
N LYS A 238 16.35 -3.14 14.54
CA LYS A 238 17.70 -3.57 14.11
C LYS A 238 18.13 -2.84 12.83
N ILE A 239 17.23 -2.74 11.86
CA ILE A 239 17.50 -2.11 10.57
C ILE A 239 17.71 -0.60 10.71
N LEU A 240 16.88 0.08 11.49
CA LEU A 240 17.05 1.50 11.78
C LEU A 240 18.39 1.81 12.48
N SER A 241 18.90 0.86 13.27
CA SER A 241 20.21 0.98 13.95
C SER A 241 21.41 0.47 13.14
N THR A 242 21.20 -0.02 11.92
CA THR A 242 22.28 -0.50 11.06
C THR A 242 22.79 0.63 10.18
N ASP A 243 24.10 0.80 10.01
CA ASP A 243 24.64 1.82 9.09
C ASP A 243 24.49 1.41 7.62
N GLY A 244 24.36 2.41 6.74
CA GLY A 244 24.29 2.20 5.29
C GLY A 244 22.97 1.59 4.81
N PRO A 245 22.89 1.13 3.55
CA PRO A 245 21.63 0.69 2.98
C PRO A 245 21.31 -0.75 3.39
N ILE A 246 20.04 -1.03 3.68
CA ILE A 246 19.56 -2.38 4.05
C ILE A 246 18.05 -2.50 3.78
N ALA A 247 17.60 -3.70 3.43
CA ALA A 247 16.19 -4.02 3.22
C ALA A 247 15.65 -5.01 4.27
N LEU A 248 14.41 -4.79 4.72
CA LEU A 248 13.56 -5.77 5.39
C LEU A 248 12.54 -6.29 4.40
N ILE A 249 12.49 -7.60 4.18
CA ILE A 249 11.41 -8.24 3.42
C ILE A 249 10.40 -8.80 4.41
N ASN A 250 9.19 -8.25 4.39
CA ASN A 250 8.08 -8.65 5.24
C ASN A 250 7.20 -9.62 4.46
N TYR A 251 7.24 -10.89 4.84
CA TYR A 251 6.38 -11.92 4.25
C TYR A 251 5.01 -11.89 4.90
N ARG A 252 3.96 -11.88 4.08
CA ARG A 252 2.58 -12.12 4.52
C ARG A 252 1.73 -12.59 3.33
N LYS A 253 0.45 -12.80 3.55
CA LYS A 253 -0.53 -12.83 2.44
C LYS A 253 -1.19 -11.47 2.34
N MET A 254 -1.53 -11.02 1.13
CA MET A 254 -2.26 -9.77 0.96
C MET A 254 -3.62 -9.80 1.68
N GLY A 255 -3.96 -8.76 2.42
CA GLY A 255 -5.19 -8.67 3.21
C GLY A 255 -5.30 -9.73 4.31
N PRO A 256 -4.31 -9.87 5.22
CA PRO A 256 -4.30 -10.90 6.25
C PRO A 256 -5.52 -10.79 7.15
N GLY A 257 -6.20 -11.92 7.37
CA GLY A 257 -7.42 -11.99 8.17
C GLY A 257 -8.69 -11.47 7.48
N ILE A 258 -8.63 -10.96 6.24
CA ILE A 258 -9.82 -10.56 5.49
C ILE A 258 -10.40 -11.77 4.75
N LYS A 259 -11.47 -12.34 5.31
CA LYS A 259 -12.13 -13.52 4.74
C LYS A 259 -12.59 -13.28 3.29
N GLY A 260 -12.24 -14.22 2.41
CA GLY A 260 -12.59 -14.18 0.99
C GLY A 260 -11.67 -13.33 0.10
N ILE A 261 -10.73 -12.59 0.71
CA ILE A 261 -9.72 -11.77 0.00
C ILE A 261 -8.29 -12.23 0.32
N GLU A 262 -8.03 -12.70 1.54
CA GLU A 262 -6.68 -13.04 2.01
C GLU A 262 -5.90 -13.89 0.99
N GLY A 263 -4.75 -13.36 0.57
CA GLY A 263 -3.83 -14.01 -0.35
C GLY A 263 -4.40 -14.21 -1.75
N THR A 264 -5.41 -13.43 -2.16
CA THR A 264 -5.96 -13.48 -3.52
C THR A 264 -5.71 -12.17 -4.25
N PRO A 265 -5.62 -12.18 -5.60
CA PRO A 265 -5.48 -10.96 -6.40
C PRO A 265 -6.60 -9.94 -6.21
N LYS A 266 -7.76 -10.35 -5.67
CA LYS A 266 -8.84 -9.42 -5.32
C LYS A 266 -8.46 -8.42 -4.23
N GLY A 267 -7.44 -8.73 -3.41
CA GLY A 267 -6.92 -7.82 -2.40
C GLY A 267 -6.19 -6.61 -2.99
N HIS A 268 -5.75 -6.70 -4.24
CA HIS A 268 -5.05 -5.61 -4.91
C HIS A 268 -5.98 -4.41 -5.08
N ASP A 269 -7.21 -4.66 -5.53
CA ASP A 269 -8.23 -3.66 -5.76
C ASP A 269 -8.91 -3.15 -4.47
N VAL A 270 -9.86 -2.24 -4.64
CA VAL A 270 -10.76 -1.81 -3.58
C VAL A 270 -11.61 -2.99 -3.11
N ILE A 271 -11.71 -3.15 -1.79
CA ILE A 271 -12.55 -4.18 -1.19
C ILE A 271 -14.01 -4.04 -1.68
N ALA A 272 -14.62 -5.17 -2.00
CA ALA A 272 -16.04 -5.22 -2.33
C ALA A 272 -16.87 -4.83 -1.10
N VAL A 273 -17.93 -4.03 -1.31
CA VAL A 273 -18.70 -3.43 -0.20
C VAL A 273 -19.31 -4.49 0.72
N ASP A 274 -19.77 -5.61 0.16
CA ASP A 274 -20.29 -6.76 0.91
C ASP A 274 -19.22 -7.40 1.80
N LEU A 275 -18.03 -7.63 1.27
CA LEU A 275 -16.90 -8.17 2.03
C LEU A 275 -16.41 -7.22 3.13
N ALA A 276 -16.44 -5.90 2.88
CA ALA A 276 -16.14 -4.89 3.89
C ALA A 276 -17.19 -4.89 5.01
N ILE A 277 -18.48 -5.01 4.67
CA ILE A 277 -19.57 -5.12 5.65
C ILE A 277 -19.40 -6.37 6.52
N ASP A 278 -19.10 -7.52 5.91
CA ASP A 278 -18.89 -8.78 6.64
C ASP A 278 -17.69 -8.65 7.60
N TYR A 279 -16.56 -8.11 7.11
CA TYR A 279 -15.37 -7.84 7.94
C TYR A 279 -15.72 -6.92 9.13
N LEU A 280 -16.41 -5.80 8.88
CA LEU A 280 -16.74 -4.82 9.92
C LEU A 280 -17.77 -5.36 10.93
N LYS A 281 -18.68 -6.25 10.51
CA LYS A 281 -19.60 -6.98 11.41
C LYS A 281 -18.84 -7.92 12.35
N GLU A 282 -17.87 -8.68 11.82
CA GLU A 282 -17.01 -9.55 12.63
C GLU A 282 -16.18 -8.77 13.67
N LYS A 283 -15.94 -7.47 13.42
CA LYS A 283 -15.22 -6.54 14.32
C LYS A 283 -16.13 -5.67 15.19
N GLU A 284 -17.45 -5.92 15.19
CA GLU A 284 -18.44 -5.18 15.97
C GLU A 284 -18.48 -3.66 15.66
N GLN A 285 -18.14 -3.27 14.42
CA GLN A 285 -18.11 -1.88 13.95
C GLN A 285 -19.49 -1.43 13.41
N ASP A 286 -20.53 -1.51 14.23
CA ASP A 286 -21.94 -1.31 13.83
C ASP A 286 -22.21 0.04 13.14
N ALA A 287 -21.56 1.11 13.59
CA ALA A 287 -21.73 2.44 13.00
C ALA A 287 -21.21 2.48 11.55
N ALA A 288 -20.06 1.84 11.29
CA ALA A 288 -19.46 1.76 9.95
C ALA A 288 -20.31 0.89 9.02
N VAL A 289 -20.77 -0.27 9.51
CA VAL A 289 -21.69 -1.18 8.80
C VAL A 289 -22.95 -0.43 8.38
N LYS A 290 -23.58 0.29 9.31
CA LYS A 290 -24.80 1.05 9.04
C LYS A 290 -24.59 2.11 7.97
N ILE A 291 -23.43 2.78 7.92
CA ILE A 291 -23.14 3.74 6.86
C ILE A 291 -23.03 3.04 5.50
N LEU A 292 -22.29 1.93 5.41
CA LEU A 292 -22.12 1.21 4.14
C LEU A 292 -23.44 0.64 3.62
N GLU A 293 -24.28 0.05 4.48
CA GLU A 293 -25.58 -0.51 4.10
C GLU A 293 -26.59 0.55 3.66
N ASN A 294 -26.55 1.75 4.24
CA ASN A 294 -27.48 2.84 3.90
C ASN A 294 -27.01 3.71 2.73
N THR A 295 -25.76 3.54 2.27
CA THR A 295 -25.25 4.30 1.12
C THR A 295 -25.73 3.63 -0.16
N THR A 296 -26.82 4.16 -0.73
CA THR A 296 -27.28 3.72 -2.04
C THR A 296 -26.39 4.31 -3.13
N LYS A 297 -25.97 3.46 -4.07
CA LYS A 297 -25.25 3.91 -5.26
C LYS A 297 -26.18 4.79 -6.08
N GLU A 298 -26.06 6.11 -5.97
CA GLU A 298 -26.81 7.04 -6.81
C GLU A 298 -26.42 6.80 -8.27
N SER A 299 -27.31 6.16 -9.05
CA SER A 299 -27.07 5.97 -10.47
C SER A 299 -27.35 7.29 -11.20
N VAL A 300 -26.35 8.16 -11.26
CA VAL A 300 -26.47 9.39 -12.06
C VAL A 300 -26.38 9.02 -13.54
N THR A 301 -27.51 9.11 -14.24
CA THR A 301 -27.53 8.97 -15.70
C THR A 301 -27.02 10.26 -16.32
N ARG A 302 -25.72 10.30 -16.64
CA ARG A 302 -25.08 11.42 -17.35
C ARG A 302 -25.30 11.28 -18.86
N THR A 303 -25.79 12.33 -19.50
CA THR A 303 -25.81 12.49 -20.96
C THR A 303 -24.64 13.36 -21.38
N TYR A 304 -23.73 12.82 -22.19
CA TYR A 304 -22.58 13.56 -22.71
C TYR A 304 -22.88 14.03 -24.14
N LEU A 305 -22.57 15.29 -24.44
CA LEU A 305 -22.73 15.84 -25.79
C LEU A 305 -21.84 15.06 -26.77
N GLY A 306 -22.43 14.52 -27.84
CA GLY A 306 -21.70 13.74 -28.84
C GLY A 306 -21.42 12.28 -28.46
N SER A 307 -21.97 11.77 -27.35
CA SER A 307 -21.87 10.34 -26.97
C SER A 307 -23.25 9.68 -26.95
N SER A 308 -23.31 8.39 -27.29
CA SER A 308 -24.52 7.59 -27.12
C SER A 308 -24.75 7.26 -25.63
N LYS A 309 -25.84 6.55 -25.33
CA LYS A 309 -26.09 6.01 -23.97
C LYS A 309 -25.22 4.80 -23.65
N GLU A 310 -24.51 4.24 -24.63
CA GLU A 310 -23.67 3.06 -24.42
C GLU A 310 -22.46 3.44 -23.57
N LYS A 311 -22.24 2.66 -22.51
CA LYS A 311 -21.05 2.76 -21.68
C LYS A 311 -20.27 1.47 -21.82
N ALA A 312 -19.01 1.60 -22.15
CA ALA A 312 -18.06 0.49 -22.10
C ALA A 312 -16.74 1.00 -21.55
N LYS A 313 -15.98 0.11 -20.92
CA LYS A 313 -14.58 0.40 -20.60
C LYS A 313 -13.77 0.04 -21.85
N ASN A 314 -12.99 0.98 -22.37
CA ASN A 314 -12.18 0.74 -23.56
C ASN A 314 -11.24 -0.47 -23.36
N ARG A 315 -10.71 -0.66 -22.14
CA ARG A 315 -9.88 -1.82 -21.78
C ARG A 315 -10.63 -3.16 -21.90
N ASP A 316 -11.85 -3.25 -21.35
CA ASP A 316 -12.68 -4.45 -21.45
C ASP A 316 -13.03 -4.75 -22.92
N ASN A 317 -13.38 -3.71 -23.69
CA ASN A 317 -13.71 -3.87 -25.10
C ASN A 317 -12.50 -4.28 -25.92
N PHE A 318 -11.31 -3.74 -25.62
CA PHE A 318 -10.07 -4.16 -26.26
C PHE A 318 -9.85 -5.67 -26.04
N GLY A 319 -9.92 -6.16 -24.79
CA GLY A 319 -9.78 -7.58 -24.49
C GLY A 319 -10.80 -8.46 -25.22
N LYS A 320 -12.08 -8.03 -25.28
CA LYS A 320 -13.13 -8.73 -26.02
C LYS A 320 -12.87 -8.76 -27.52
N ILE A 321 -12.54 -7.63 -28.12
CA ILE A 321 -12.27 -7.52 -29.57
C ILE A 321 -11.06 -8.37 -29.95
N ILE A 322 -9.99 -8.35 -29.15
CA ILE A 322 -8.83 -9.22 -29.36
C ILE A 322 -9.28 -10.68 -29.27
N CYS A 323 -10.02 -11.08 -28.25
CA CYS A 323 -10.57 -12.43 -28.15
C CYS A 323 -11.38 -12.84 -29.38
N ASP A 324 -12.24 -11.96 -29.90
CA ASP A 324 -13.08 -12.21 -31.08
C ASP A 324 -12.22 -12.41 -32.34
N ILE A 325 -11.23 -11.53 -32.58
CA ILE A 325 -10.27 -11.69 -33.70
C ILE A 325 -9.52 -13.01 -33.58
N LEU A 326 -9.04 -13.35 -32.38
CA LEU A 326 -8.28 -14.57 -32.15
C LEU A 326 -9.12 -15.83 -32.38
N GLN A 327 -10.43 -15.81 -32.10
CA GLN A 327 -11.30 -16.96 -32.34
C GLN A 327 -11.33 -17.40 -33.81
N GLU A 328 -11.16 -16.47 -34.76
CA GLU A 328 -11.15 -16.74 -36.19
C GLU A 328 -9.82 -17.38 -36.68
N ILE A 329 -8.76 -17.34 -35.86
CA ILE A 329 -7.44 -17.88 -36.23
C ILE A 329 -7.37 -19.38 -35.91
N PRO A 330 -7.22 -20.27 -36.91
CA PRO A 330 -7.03 -21.69 -36.67
C PRO A 330 -5.69 -21.94 -35.97
N ASP A 331 -5.71 -22.79 -34.93
CA ASP A 331 -4.55 -23.12 -34.11
C ASP A 331 -3.92 -21.90 -33.39
N ARG A 332 -4.75 -20.93 -32.99
CA ARG A 332 -4.30 -19.69 -32.33
C ARG A 332 -3.38 -19.88 -31.12
N LYS A 333 -3.55 -20.96 -30.34
CA LYS A 333 -2.75 -21.22 -29.13
C LYS A 333 -1.27 -21.43 -29.44
N SER A 334 -0.93 -21.92 -30.64
CA SER A 334 0.47 -22.12 -31.06
C SER A 334 1.04 -20.92 -31.83
N LYS A 335 0.19 -19.99 -32.29
CA LYS A 335 0.54 -18.91 -33.23
C LYS A 335 0.51 -17.52 -32.61
N VAL A 336 -0.18 -17.36 -31.49
CA VAL A 336 -0.40 -16.06 -30.88
C VAL A 336 0.12 -16.08 -29.45
N LEU A 337 1.05 -15.18 -29.19
CA LEU A 337 1.51 -14.84 -27.86
C LEU A 337 0.87 -13.52 -27.46
N VAL A 338 0.17 -13.52 -26.32
CA VAL A 338 -0.24 -12.28 -25.65
C VAL A 338 0.76 -12.06 -24.53
N VAL A 339 1.40 -10.90 -24.54
CA VAL A 339 2.30 -10.45 -23.48
C VAL A 339 1.61 -9.29 -22.80
N ASP A 340 1.39 -9.44 -21.50
CA ASP A 340 0.79 -8.43 -20.65
C ASP A 340 1.78 -8.14 -19.50
N SER A 341 2.02 -6.86 -19.22
CA SER A 341 2.97 -6.40 -18.20
C SER A 341 2.23 -6.15 -16.90
N ASP A 342 1.68 -7.20 -16.31
CA ASP A 342 1.04 -7.15 -15.00
C ASP A 342 -0.21 -6.23 -14.94
N LEU A 343 -1.08 -6.31 -15.95
CA LEU A 343 -2.31 -5.53 -16.06
C LEU A 343 -3.53 -6.36 -16.50
N GLU A 344 -3.41 -7.68 -16.67
CA GLU A 344 -4.52 -8.53 -17.17
C GLU A 344 -5.82 -8.38 -16.33
N GLY A 345 -5.68 -8.21 -15.01
CA GLY A 345 -6.81 -7.99 -14.09
C GLY A 345 -7.40 -6.58 -14.08
N SER A 346 -6.74 -5.59 -14.71
CA SER A 346 -7.13 -4.17 -14.66
C SER A 346 -8.33 -3.81 -15.53
#